data_AF-A0A3M7TES9-F1
#
_entry.id   AF-A0A3M7TES9-F1
#
_cell.length_a   1.000
_cell.length_b   1.000
_cell.length_c   1.000
_cell.angle_alpha   90.00
_cell.angle_beta   90.00
_cell.angle_gamma   90.00
#
_symmetry.space_group_name_H-M   'P 1'
#
loop_
_entity.id
_entity.type
_entity.pdbx_description
1 polymer ?
#
loop_
_entity_poly.entity_id
_entity_poly.type
_entity_poly.pdbx_seq_one_letter_code
_entity_poly.pdbx_strand_id
1 'polypeptide(L)'
;MDSVLNKMLENASYIYTMANESFKFSKYFHTSNNEDEQKIIMRPSIRFIQHTMWRTSIIELDKLFNHSNDQHFSFYKILNAIEKDREVIFGENLDCNEILRNWRELLKTHKTQISQTKKLRNKIYAHTDTDRIDILKEIDLSYEHVEQLLSLSFILLKDINEKLFDRCFLDNTIFFRNPQIIEILAEYHSKKREQRISDILKK
;
A
#
# COMPACT_ATOMS: atom_id res chain seq x y z
N MET A 1 -21.67 15.47 12.66
CA MET A 1 -21.65 14.03 12.31
C MET A 1 -20.82 13.84 11.05
N ASP A 2 -21.10 14.63 10.00
CA ASP A 2 -20.25 14.77 8.80
C ASP A 2 -18.77 14.99 9.07
N SER A 3 -18.39 15.77 10.09
CA SER A 3 -16.98 16.05 10.38
C SER A 3 -16.18 14.83 10.85
N VAL A 4 -16.79 13.86 11.53
CA VAL A 4 -16.08 12.68 12.06
C VAL A 4 -15.88 11.65 10.95
N LEU A 5 -16.94 11.33 10.20
CA LEU A 5 -16.87 10.40 9.08
C LEU A 5 -15.95 10.94 7.97
N ASN A 6 -16.06 12.23 7.65
CA ASN A 6 -15.16 12.88 6.69
C ASN A 6 -13.70 12.78 7.16
N LYS A 7 -13.42 13.04 8.44
CA LYS A 7 -12.06 12.89 9.00
C LYS A 7 -11.55 11.44 8.95
N MET A 8 -12.42 10.45 9.17
CA MET A 8 -12.06 9.04 9.03
C MET A 8 -11.69 8.69 7.58
N LEU A 9 -12.43 9.22 6.60
CA LEU A 9 -12.17 9.03 5.18
C LEU A 9 -10.92 9.76 4.70
N GLU A 10 -10.67 10.99 5.17
CA GLU A 10 -9.43 11.73 4.90
C GLU A 10 -8.21 10.96 5.42
N ASN A 11 -8.30 10.43 6.64
CA ASN A 11 -7.25 9.59 7.22
C ASN A 11 -7.05 8.28 6.44
N ALA A 12 -8.13 7.61 6.06
CA ALA A 12 -8.06 6.39 5.26
C ALA A 12 -7.46 6.66 3.86
N SER A 13 -7.80 7.81 3.26
CA SER A 13 -7.22 8.27 1.99
C SER A 13 -5.72 8.51 2.11
N TYR A 14 -5.28 9.20 3.17
CA TYR A 14 -3.86 9.42 3.45
C TYR A 14 -3.09 8.10 3.60
N ILE A 15 -3.63 7.17 4.39
CA ILE A 15 -3.01 5.84 4.55
C ILE A 15 -2.95 5.08 3.23
N TYR A 16 -4.04 5.10 2.44
CA TYR A 16 -4.04 4.50 1.13
C TYR A 16 -2.94 5.08 0.24
N THR A 17 -2.78 6.40 0.19
CA THR A 17 -1.72 7.05 -0.59
C THR A 17 -0.35 6.57 -0.14
N MET A 18 -0.07 6.56 1.17
CA MET A 18 1.21 6.08 1.70
C MET A 18 1.48 4.61 1.38
N ALA A 19 0.46 3.75 1.50
CA ALA A 19 0.56 2.34 1.15
C ALA A 19 0.86 2.14 -0.33
N ASN A 20 0.10 2.84 -1.19
CA ASN A 20 0.19 2.73 -2.64
C ASN A 20 1.53 3.26 -3.17
N GLU A 21 2.01 4.41 -2.69
CA GLU A 21 3.32 4.95 -3.07
C GLU A 21 4.45 4.01 -2.65
N SER A 22 4.43 3.56 -1.40
CA SER A 22 5.45 2.66 -0.88
C SER A 22 5.47 1.34 -1.68
N PHE A 23 4.30 0.82 -2.04
CA PHE A 23 4.20 -0.34 -2.90
C PHE A 23 4.80 -0.10 -4.29
N LYS A 24 4.41 0.99 -4.96
CA LYS A 24 4.91 1.35 -6.30
C LYS A 24 6.43 1.53 -6.29
N PHE A 25 7.00 2.20 -5.28
CA PHE A 25 8.45 2.30 -5.10
C PHE A 25 9.10 0.94 -4.86
N SER A 26 8.53 0.10 -4.00
CA SER A 26 9.05 -1.25 -3.76
C SER A 26 9.11 -2.04 -5.06
N LYS A 27 8.01 -2.09 -5.82
CA LYS A 27 7.93 -2.83 -7.09
C LYS A 27 8.91 -2.30 -8.13
N TYR A 28 9.05 -0.97 -8.24
CA TYR A 28 10.02 -0.34 -9.12
C TYR A 28 11.45 -0.75 -8.78
N PHE A 29 11.85 -0.65 -7.52
CA PHE A 29 13.21 -1.01 -7.12
C PHE A 29 13.49 -2.51 -7.22
N HIS A 30 12.49 -3.39 -7.37
CA HIS A 30 12.69 -4.82 -7.61
C HIS A 30 12.78 -5.20 -9.09
N THR A 31 12.56 -4.26 -10.01
CA THR A 31 12.53 -4.53 -11.45
C THR A 31 13.76 -3.92 -12.12
N SER A 32 14.55 -4.71 -12.83
CA SER A 32 15.67 -4.25 -13.65
C SER A 32 15.39 -4.49 -15.13
N ASN A 33 15.72 -3.54 -15.99
CA ASN A 33 15.62 -3.71 -17.45
C ASN A 33 16.92 -4.24 -18.08
N ASN A 34 18.05 -4.13 -17.37
CA ASN A 34 19.36 -4.56 -17.86
C ASN A 34 20.32 -4.89 -16.69
N GLU A 35 21.48 -5.45 -17.03
CA GLU A 35 22.50 -5.87 -16.05
C GLU A 35 23.10 -4.72 -15.24
N ASP A 36 23.23 -3.53 -15.82
CA ASP A 36 23.82 -2.39 -15.11
C ASP A 36 22.84 -1.84 -14.06
N GLU A 37 21.55 -1.78 -14.37
CA GLU A 37 20.49 -1.50 -13.38
C GLU A 37 20.46 -2.57 -12.28
N GLN A 38 20.59 -3.85 -12.65
CA GLN A 38 20.63 -4.94 -11.68
C GLN A 38 21.79 -4.77 -10.68
N LYS A 39 22.97 -4.30 -11.12
CA LYS A 39 24.09 -3.98 -10.22
C LYS A 39 23.75 -2.83 -9.27
N ILE A 40 22.94 -1.86 -9.68
CA ILE A 40 22.47 -0.77 -8.80
C ILE A 40 21.47 -1.30 -7.78
N ILE A 41 20.45 -2.04 -8.23
CA ILE A 41 19.38 -2.64 -7.41
C ILE A 41 19.96 -3.55 -6.31
N MET A 42 21.01 -4.30 -6.64
CA MET A 42 21.66 -5.21 -5.68
C MET A 42 22.51 -4.50 -4.62
N ARG A 43 22.67 -3.18 -4.68
CA ARG A 43 23.42 -2.43 -3.67
C ARG A 43 22.72 -2.47 -2.31
N PRO A 44 23.46 -2.58 -1.19
CA PRO A 44 22.87 -2.64 0.14
C PRO A 44 21.90 -1.49 0.45
N SER A 45 22.22 -0.26 0.03
CA SER A 45 21.35 0.91 0.24
C SER A 45 20.03 0.81 -0.52
N ILE A 46 20.05 0.34 -1.78
CA ILE A 46 18.83 0.17 -2.58
C ILE A 46 17.98 -0.97 -2.02
N ARG A 47 18.60 -2.09 -1.61
CA ARG A 47 17.88 -3.19 -0.92
C ARG A 47 17.27 -2.76 0.40
N PHE A 48 17.92 -1.89 1.15
CA PHE A 48 17.35 -1.31 2.35
C PHE A 48 16.11 -0.46 2.04
N ILE A 49 16.16 0.35 0.98
CA ILE A 49 15.01 1.14 0.51
C ILE A 49 13.87 0.21 0.07
N GLN A 50 14.15 -0.79 -0.77
CA GLN A 50 13.19 -1.82 -1.19
C GLN A 50 12.45 -2.42 0.00
N HIS A 51 13.21 -2.93 0.99
CA HIS A 51 12.63 -3.56 2.17
C HIS A 51 11.79 -2.58 3.00
N THR A 52 12.27 -1.35 3.17
CA THR A 52 11.57 -0.31 3.92
C THR A 52 10.25 0.05 3.25
N MET A 53 10.25 0.24 1.92
CA MET A 53 9.06 0.58 1.15
C MET A 53 8.03 -0.55 1.16
N TRP A 54 8.47 -1.80 0.98
CA TRP A 54 7.61 -2.97 1.14
C TRP A 54 6.96 -3.02 2.53
N ARG A 55 7.79 -2.93 3.58
CA ARG A 55 7.33 -2.95 4.98
C ARG A 55 6.31 -1.84 5.26
N THR A 56 6.57 -0.62 4.80
CA THR A 56 5.65 0.51 4.96
C THR A 56 4.31 0.21 4.30
N SER A 57 4.31 -0.30 3.06
CA SER A 57 3.06 -0.69 2.37
C SER A 57 2.23 -1.68 3.19
N ILE A 58 2.87 -2.74 3.72
CA ILE A 58 2.19 -3.76 4.55
C ILE A 58 1.62 -3.17 5.84
N ILE A 59 2.38 -2.30 6.52
CA ILE A 59 1.93 -1.66 7.77
C ILE A 59 0.73 -0.74 7.52
N GLU A 60 0.80 0.08 6.48
CA GLU A 60 -0.27 1.02 6.14
C GLU A 60 -1.54 0.28 5.67
N LEU A 61 -1.40 -0.78 4.86
CA LEU A 61 -2.52 -1.65 4.49
C LEU A 61 -3.16 -2.34 5.70
N ASP A 62 -2.36 -2.87 6.64
CA ASP A 62 -2.91 -3.46 7.87
C ASP A 62 -3.82 -2.45 8.58
N LYS A 63 -3.42 -1.18 8.73
CA LYS A 63 -4.26 -0.16 9.39
C LYS A 63 -5.62 0.01 8.71
N LEU A 64 -5.71 -0.02 7.38
CA LEU A 64 -6.98 0.09 6.65
C LEU A 64 -7.92 -1.09 6.92
N PHE A 65 -7.39 -2.29 7.10
CA PHE A 65 -8.18 -3.51 7.24
C PHE A 65 -8.23 -4.07 8.66
N ASN A 66 -7.54 -3.45 9.63
CA ASN A 66 -7.49 -3.97 10.99
C ASN A 66 -8.82 -3.71 11.72
N HIS A 67 -9.23 -4.70 12.51
CA HIS A 67 -10.39 -4.67 13.38
C HIS A 67 -10.07 -4.19 14.81
N SER A 68 -8.81 -3.84 15.09
CA SER A 68 -8.43 -3.44 16.46
C SER A 68 -9.18 -2.19 16.91
N ASN A 69 -9.59 -2.19 18.19
CA ASN A 69 -10.18 -1.04 18.85
C ASN A 69 -9.19 0.14 18.96
N ASP A 70 -7.88 -0.12 18.94
CA ASP A 70 -6.84 0.89 19.14
C ASP A 70 -6.59 1.78 17.92
N GLN A 71 -7.00 1.34 16.72
CA GLN A 71 -6.79 2.11 15.49
C GLN A 71 -7.89 3.16 15.34
N HIS A 72 -7.58 4.44 15.16
CA HIS A 72 -8.61 5.48 15.03
C HIS A 72 -9.54 5.29 13.82
N PHE A 73 -9.12 4.53 12.81
CA PHE A 73 -9.89 4.28 11.60
C PHE A 73 -9.48 2.95 10.95
N SER A 74 -10.44 2.35 10.25
CA SER A 74 -10.32 1.22 9.33
C SER A 74 -11.59 1.15 8.50
N PHE A 75 -11.61 0.40 7.40
CA PHE A 75 -12.83 0.21 6.61
C PHE A 75 -13.96 -0.33 7.46
N TYR A 76 -13.69 -1.26 8.36
CA TYR A 76 -14.73 -1.80 9.25
C TYR A 76 -15.29 -0.74 10.21
N LYS A 77 -14.46 0.16 10.74
CA LYS A 77 -14.93 1.27 11.57
C LYS A 77 -15.73 2.30 10.79
N ILE A 78 -15.30 2.60 9.56
CA ILE A 78 -16.03 3.49 8.64
C ILE A 78 -17.41 2.90 8.34
N LEU A 79 -17.47 1.62 7.96
CA LEU A 79 -18.73 0.93 7.68
C LEU A 79 -19.66 0.88 8.90
N ASN A 80 -19.13 0.62 10.10
CA ASN A 80 -19.92 0.63 11.32
C ASN A 80 -20.44 2.04 11.68
N ALA A 81 -19.65 3.09 11.42
CA ALA A 81 -20.10 4.47 11.61
C ALA A 81 -21.23 4.84 10.64
N ILE A 82 -21.10 4.44 9.37
CA ILE A 82 -22.13 4.62 8.35
C ILE A 82 -23.41 3.87 8.73
N GLU A 83 -23.30 2.61 9.20
CA GLU A 83 -24.46 1.81 9.61
C GLU A 83 -25.19 2.43 10.81
N LYS A 84 -24.45 2.96 11.78
CA LYS A 84 -25.01 3.61 12.97
C LYS A 84 -25.82 4.85 12.63
N ASP A 85 -25.33 5.67 11.70
CA ASP A 85 -25.92 6.95 11.33
C ASP A 85 -26.66 6.90 9.98
N ARG A 86 -27.07 5.69 9.55
CA ARG A 86 -27.57 5.42 8.19
C ARG A 86 -28.78 6.28 7.78
N GLU A 87 -29.70 6.53 8.71
CA GLU A 87 -30.92 7.30 8.44
C GLU A 87 -30.59 8.77 8.14
N VAL A 88 -29.57 9.31 8.82
CA VAL A 88 -29.09 10.67 8.62
C VAL A 88 -28.30 10.79 7.31
N ILE A 89 -27.50 9.77 6.99
CA ILE A 89 -26.59 9.78 5.84
C ILE A 89 -27.31 9.54 4.51
N PHE A 90 -28.24 8.57 4.47
CA PHE A 90 -28.87 8.12 3.22
C PHE A 90 -30.32 8.61 3.05
N GLY A 91 -30.92 9.15 4.11
CA GLY A 91 -32.36 9.43 4.13
C GLY A 91 -33.20 8.15 4.02
N GLU A 92 -34.51 8.31 3.86
CA GLU A 92 -35.46 7.19 3.79
C GLU A 92 -35.46 6.45 2.43
N ASN A 93 -34.80 6.99 1.40
CA ASN A 93 -34.98 6.58 0.01
C ASN A 93 -33.85 5.73 -0.59
N LEU A 94 -32.72 5.55 0.09
CA LEU A 94 -31.61 4.74 -0.42
C LEU A 94 -31.60 3.35 0.24
N ASP A 95 -31.39 2.29 -0.55
CA ASP A 95 -31.14 0.94 -0.02
C ASP A 95 -29.73 0.87 0.58
N CYS A 96 -29.56 1.53 1.71
CA CYS A 96 -28.35 1.55 2.51
C CYS A 96 -27.91 0.12 2.88
N ASN A 97 -28.87 -0.78 3.09
CA ASN A 97 -28.57 -2.15 3.48
C ASN A 97 -27.88 -2.90 2.35
N GLU A 98 -28.33 -2.74 1.10
CA GLU A 98 -27.65 -3.34 -0.05
C GLU A 98 -26.23 -2.78 -0.23
N ILE A 99 -26.05 -1.45 -0.12
CA ILE A 99 -24.72 -0.82 -0.27
C ILE A 99 -23.76 -1.31 0.81
N LEU A 100 -24.15 -1.25 2.08
CA LEU A 100 -23.34 -1.73 3.20
C LEU A 100 -23.02 -3.22 3.07
N ARG A 101 -24.00 -4.04 2.64
CA ARG A 101 -23.80 -5.46 2.38
C ARG A 101 -22.75 -5.67 1.30
N ASN A 102 -22.81 -4.95 0.19
CA ASN A 102 -21.87 -5.06 -0.91
C ASN A 102 -20.45 -4.72 -0.47
N TRP A 103 -20.25 -3.63 0.28
CA TRP A 103 -18.94 -3.28 0.84
C TRP A 103 -18.40 -4.33 1.81
N ARG A 104 -19.26 -4.89 2.67
CA ARG A 104 -18.86 -5.96 3.60
C ARG A 104 -18.48 -7.25 2.86
N GLU A 105 -19.20 -7.61 1.80
CA GLU A 105 -18.87 -8.78 0.98
C GLU A 105 -17.56 -8.58 0.21
N LEU A 106 -17.27 -7.37 -0.30
CA LEU A 106 -15.95 -7.06 -0.89
C LEU A 106 -14.79 -7.31 0.09
N LEU A 107 -14.94 -6.87 1.34
CA LEU A 107 -13.95 -7.13 2.41
C LEU A 107 -13.83 -8.62 2.73
N LYS A 108 -14.94 -9.35 2.72
CA LYS A 108 -14.99 -10.79 3.03
C LYS A 108 -14.33 -11.64 1.95
N THR A 109 -14.53 -11.31 0.67
CA THR A 109 -13.87 -11.98 -0.47
C THR A 109 -12.35 -11.89 -0.38
N HIS A 110 -11.80 -10.84 0.23
CA HIS A 110 -10.36 -10.63 0.40
C HIS A 110 -9.84 -10.96 1.81
N LYS A 111 -10.64 -11.65 2.63
CA LYS A 111 -10.30 -11.95 4.04
C LYS A 111 -8.97 -12.68 4.19
N THR A 112 -8.63 -13.56 3.27
CA THR A 112 -7.37 -14.33 3.30
C THR A 112 -6.17 -13.40 3.13
N GLN A 113 -6.17 -12.53 2.11
CA GLN A 113 -5.12 -11.56 1.83
C GLN A 113 -4.97 -10.56 2.99
N ILE A 114 -6.09 -10.08 3.55
CA ILE A 114 -6.11 -9.22 4.74
C ILE A 114 -5.44 -9.92 5.92
N SER A 115 -5.78 -11.18 6.18
CA SER A 115 -5.21 -11.98 7.26
C SER A 115 -3.70 -12.18 7.10
N GLN A 116 -3.23 -12.44 5.86
CA GLN A 116 -1.81 -12.59 5.56
C GLN A 116 -1.03 -11.28 5.80
N THR A 117 -1.59 -10.14 5.38
CA THR A 117 -1.01 -8.80 5.64
C THR A 117 -0.85 -8.55 7.14
N LYS A 118 -1.89 -8.87 7.92
CA LYS A 118 -1.88 -8.76 9.39
C LYS A 118 -0.83 -9.68 10.04
N LYS A 119 -0.73 -10.93 9.59
CA LYS A 119 0.29 -11.88 10.08
C LYS A 119 1.69 -11.35 9.81
N LEU A 120 1.95 -10.87 8.59
CA LEU A 120 3.25 -10.31 8.22
C LEU A 120 3.60 -9.07 9.05
N ARG A 121 2.65 -8.14 9.21
CA ARG A 121 2.82 -6.95 10.07
C ARG A 121 3.14 -7.35 11.51
N ASN A 122 2.31 -8.17 12.13
CA ASN A 122 2.46 -8.51 13.55
C ASN A 122 3.73 -9.34 13.77
N LYS A 123 3.86 -10.47 13.09
CA LYS A 123 4.91 -11.45 13.41
C LYS A 123 6.31 -11.05 12.92
N ILE A 124 6.42 -10.29 11.83
CA ILE A 124 7.73 -9.96 11.23
C ILE A 124 8.11 -8.50 11.46
N TYR A 125 7.17 -7.56 11.34
CA TYR A 125 7.50 -6.12 11.33
C TYR A 125 7.23 -5.38 12.64
N ALA A 126 6.40 -5.94 13.53
CA ALA A 126 6.05 -5.35 14.82
C ALA A 126 6.77 -6.03 16.00
N HIS A 127 7.17 -7.30 15.86
CA HIS A 127 7.85 -8.06 16.91
C HIS A 127 9.28 -8.45 16.49
N THR A 128 10.21 -8.40 17.46
CA THR A 128 11.61 -8.80 17.30
C THR A 128 11.83 -10.26 17.68
N ASP A 129 10.85 -11.13 17.41
CA ASP A 129 10.94 -12.52 17.82
C ASP A 129 11.96 -13.31 16.98
N THR A 130 12.59 -14.28 17.64
CA THR A 130 13.70 -15.12 17.14
C THR A 130 13.30 -16.11 16.04
N ASP A 131 12.01 -16.39 15.82
CA ASP A 131 11.53 -17.47 14.95
C ASP A 131 11.10 -17.00 13.54
N ARG A 132 11.72 -15.92 13.03
CA ARG A 132 11.33 -15.28 11.75
C ARG A 132 11.33 -16.22 10.55
N ILE A 133 12.24 -17.19 10.50
CA ILE A 133 12.40 -18.06 9.33
C ILE A 133 11.20 -18.98 9.14
N ASP A 134 10.69 -19.58 10.22
CA ASP A 134 9.54 -20.50 10.12
C ASP A 134 8.24 -19.76 9.88
N ILE A 135 8.11 -18.54 10.43
CA ILE A 135 6.97 -17.66 10.18
C ILE A 135 6.93 -17.22 8.71
N LEU A 136 8.08 -16.91 8.09
CA LEU A 136 8.13 -16.51 6.68
C LEU A 136 7.67 -17.63 5.73
N LYS A 137 7.84 -18.91 6.10
CA LYS A 137 7.34 -20.05 5.32
C LYS A 137 5.81 -20.15 5.34
N GLU A 138 5.15 -19.62 6.37
CA GLU A 138 3.69 -19.63 6.51
C GLU A 138 2.99 -18.43 5.84
N ILE A 139 3.77 -17.41 5.44
CA ILE A 139 3.24 -16.18 4.85
C ILE A 139 3.31 -16.30 3.33
N ASP A 140 2.16 -16.55 2.73
CA ASP A 140 1.97 -16.53 1.28
C ASP A 140 1.40 -15.18 0.83
N LEU A 141 2.26 -14.15 0.82
CA LEU A 141 1.90 -12.80 0.40
C LEU A 141 2.77 -12.37 -0.77
N SER A 142 2.19 -12.41 -1.97
CA SER A 142 2.82 -11.96 -3.21
C SER A 142 2.59 -10.46 -3.46
N TYR A 143 3.34 -9.89 -4.42
CA TYR A 143 3.05 -8.55 -4.94
C TYR A 143 1.60 -8.43 -5.45
N GLU A 144 1.09 -9.47 -6.10
CA GLU A 144 -0.28 -9.52 -6.61
C GLU A 144 -1.32 -9.44 -5.49
N HIS A 145 -1.11 -10.15 -4.38
CA HIS A 145 -2.01 -10.06 -3.22
C HIS A 145 -2.08 -8.63 -2.66
N VAL A 146 -0.94 -7.93 -2.63
CA VAL A 146 -0.88 -6.54 -2.17
C VAL A 146 -1.55 -5.59 -3.17
N GLU A 147 -1.38 -5.80 -4.48
CA GLU A 147 -2.09 -5.02 -5.52
C GLU A 147 -3.61 -5.18 -5.44
N GLN A 148 -4.10 -6.39 -5.17
CA GLN A 148 -5.52 -6.66 -4.98
C GLN A 148 -6.07 -5.86 -3.78
N LEU A 149 -5.33 -5.83 -2.66
CA LEU A 149 -5.74 -5.05 -1.47
C LEU A 149 -5.69 -3.54 -1.70
N LEU A 150 -4.70 -3.04 -2.45
CA LEU A 150 -4.64 -1.63 -2.85
C LEU A 150 -5.81 -1.27 -3.77
N SER A 151 -6.13 -2.13 -4.74
CA SER A 151 -7.27 -1.94 -5.64
C SER A 151 -8.59 -1.95 -4.89
N LEU A 152 -8.78 -2.89 -3.95
CA LEU A 152 -9.93 -2.92 -3.05
C LEU A 152 -10.04 -1.63 -2.23
N SER A 153 -8.92 -1.16 -1.67
CA SER A 153 -8.90 0.08 -0.88
C SER A 153 -9.33 1.28 -1.72
N PHE A 154 -8.81 1.39 -2.95
CA PHE A 154 -9.20 2.44 -3.89
C PHE A 154 -10.69 2.37 -4.24
N ILE A 155 -11.21 1.18 -4.56
CA ILE A 155 -12.62 0.96 -4.88
C ILE A 155 -13.52 1.39 -3.72
N LEU A 156 -13.20 0.95 -2.49
CA LEU A 156 -13.98 1.32 -1.30
C LEU A 156 -13.93 2.83 -1.03
N LEU A 157 -12.75 3.44 -1.06
CA LEU A 157 -12.62 4.88 -0.84
C LEU A 157 -13.37 5.68 -1.90
N LYS A 158 -13.27 5.28 -3.17
CA LYS A 158 -13.99 5.90 -4.28
C LYS A 158 -15.49 5.78 -4.10
N ASP A 159 -15.99 4.57 -3.93
CA ASP A 159 -17.43 4.32 -3.89
C ASP A 159 -18.08 4.98 -2.65
N ILE A 160 -17.38 5.00 -1.50
CA ILE A 160 -17.87 5.72 -0.31
C ILE A 160 -17.90 7.23 -0.55
N ASN A 161 -16.85 7.82 -1.14
CA ASN A 161 -16.82 9.26 -1.41
C ASN A 161 -17.89 9.69 -2.42
N GLU A 162 -18.10 8.90 -3.48
CA GLU A 162 -19.10 9.17 -4.50
C GLU A 162 -20.52 9.04 -3.94
N LYS A 163 -20.82 7.95 -3.22
CA LYS A 163 -22.17 7.69 -2.70
C LYS A 163 -22.57 8.59 -1.53
N LEU A 164 -21.63 9.02 -0.69
CA LEU A 164 -21.95 9.78 0.52
C LEU A 164 -21.75 11.29 0.39
N PHE A 165 -20.81 11.73 -0.46
CA PHE A 165 -20.41 13.13 -0.51
C PHE A 165 -20.47 13.73 -1.91
N ASP A 166 -20.85 12.96 -2.93
CA ASP A 166 -20.78 13.36 -4.34
C ASP A 166 -19.38 13.89 -4.71
N ARG A 167 -18.34 13.30 -4.10
CA ARG A 167 -16.93 13.66 -4.31
C ARG A 167 -16.23 12.59 -5.12
N CYS A 168 -15.52 12.99 -6.16
CA CYS A 168 -14.62 12.10 -6.85
C CYS A 168 -13.37 11.85 -5.98
N PHE A 169 -13.15 10.59 -5.58
CA PHE A 169 -11.89 10.20 -4.97
C PHE A 169 -10.81 10.12 -6.05
N LEU A 170 -9.77 10.93 -5.90
CA LEU A 170 -8.61 10.94 -6.79
C LEU A 170 -7.44 10.20 -6.14
N ASP A 171 -6.80 9.32 -6.91
CA ASP A 171 -5.51 8.76 -6.53
C ASP A 171 -4.46 9.87 -6.56
N ASN A 172 -4.17 10.44 -5.39
CA ASN A 172 -3.18 11.50 -5.19
C ASN A 172 -1.75 10.98 -5.06
N THR A 173 -1.47 9.73 -5.43
CA THR A 173 -0.09 9.23 -5.39
C THR A 173 0.82 10.02 -6.34
N ILE A 174 1.93 10.51 -5.78
CA ILE A 174 2.96 11.31 -6.44
C ILE A 174 3.96 10.41 -7.16
N PHE A 175 3.93 9.08 -6.91
CA PHE A 175 4.80 8.12 -7.59
C PHE A 175 4.85 8.41 -9.09
N PHE A 176 6.02 8.86 -9.54
CA PHE A 176 6.21 9.35 -10.89
C PHE A 176 5.76 8.29 -11.89
N ARG A 177 4.96 8.68 -12.89
CA ARG A 177 4.50 7.77 -13.94
C ARG A 177 5.66 7.08 -14.68
N ASN A 178 6.86 7.64 -14.58
CA ASN A 178 8.09 7.05 -15.11
C ASN A 178 9.30 7.40 -14.22
N PRO A 179 9.57 6.64 -13.14
CA PRO A 179 10.76 6.87 -12.33
C PRO A 179 11.99 6.37 -13.08
N GLN A 180 12.95 7.26 -13.34
CA GLN A 180 14.20 6.95 -14.05
C GLN A 180 15.42 6.92 -13.13
N ILE A 181 15.21 6.89 -11.81
CA ILE A 181 16.30 7.01 -10.83
C ILE A 181 17.32 5.88 -11.00
N ILE A 182 16.88 4.63 -11.18
CA ILE A 182 17.78 3.48 -11.33
C ILE A 182 18.54 3.53 -12.66
N GLU A 183 17.83 3.90 -13.74
CA GLU A 183 18.42 4.10 -15.07
C GLU A 183 19.52 5.18 -15.03
N ILE A 184 19.21 6.36 -14.47
CA ILE A 184 20.16 7.49 -14.33
C ILE A 184 21.38 7.08 -13.50
N LEU A 185 21.17 6.36 -12.39
CA LEU A 185 22.26 5.89 -11.56
C LEU A 185 23.14 4.86 -12.29
N ALA A 186 22.53 3.93 -13.03
CA ALA A 186 23.24 2.94 -13.82
C ALA A 186 24.11 3.62 -14.88
N GLU A 187 23.54 4.55 -15.66
CA GLU A 187 24.24 5.30 -16.69
C GLU A 187 25.42 6.09 -16.11
N TYR A 188 25.21 6.81 -15.01
CA TYR A 188 26.26 7.57 -14.32
C TYR A 188 27.43 6.68 -13.89
N HIS A 189 27.15 5.50 -13.34
CA HIS A 189 28.17 4.58 -12.89
C HIS A 189 28.93 3.91 -14.04
N SER A 190 28.25 3.58 -15.13
CA SER A 190 28.88 3.03 -16.33
C SER A 190 29.83 4.04 -16.98
N LYS A 191 29.40 5.31 -17.14
CA LYS A 191 30.28 6.40 -17.63
C LYS A 191 31.51 6.61 -16.75
N LYS A 192 31.35 6.60 -15.42
CA LYS A 192 32.49 6.71 -14.50
C LYS A 192 33.47 5.54 -14.60
N ARG A 193 32.98 4.33 -14.86
CA ARG A 193 33.83 3.14 -15.05
C ARG A 193 34.66 3.27 -16.32
N GLU A 194 34.04 3.66 -17.43
CA GLU A 194 34.72 3.89 -18.71
C GLU A 194 35.80 4.95 -18.62
N GLN A 195 35.50 6.08 -17.94
CA GLN A 195 36.49 7.14 -17.70
C GLN A 195 37.71 6.61 -16.93
N ARG A 196 37.51 5.87 -15.84
CA ARG A 196 38.60 5.27 -15.06
C ARG A 196 39.45 4.31 -15.89
N ILE A 197 38.83 3.49 -16.73
CA ILE A 197 39.55 2.56 -17.61
C ILE A 197 40.38 3.35 -18.63
N SER A 198 39.81 4.38 -19.25
CA SER A 198 40.52 5.25 -20.19
C SER A 198 41.72 5.94 -19.55
N ASP A 199 41.57 6.43 -18.31
CA ASP A 199 42.65 7.09 -17.58
C ASP A 199 43.79 6.14 -17.19
N ILE A 200 43.48 4.85 -16.95
CA ILE A 200 44.49 3.80 -16.70
C ILE A 200 45.23 3.47 -18.00
N LEU A 201 44.52 3.32 -19.12
CA LEU A 201 45.12 2.96 -20.41
C LEU A 201 45.96 4.08 -21.04
N LYS A 202 45.82 5.32 -20.57
CA LYS A 202 46.63 6.48 -20.98
C LYS A 202 47.90 6.67 -20.14
N LYS A 203 48.10 5.88 -19.09
CA LYS A 203 49.33 5.86 -18.28
C LYS A 203 50.24 4.73 -18.72
#